data_AF-A0A2U2S4H6-F1
#
_entry.id   AF-A0A2U2S4H6-F1
#
_cell.length_a   1.000
_cell.length_b   1.000
_cell.length_c   1.000
_cell.angle_alpha   90.00
_cell.angle_beta   90.00
_cell.angle_gamma   90.00
#
_symmetry.space_group_name_H-M   'P 1'
#
loop_
_entity.id
_entity.type
_entity.pdbx_description
1 polymer ?
#
loop_
_entity_poly.entity_id
_entity_poly.type
_entity_poly.pdbx_seq_one_letter_code
_entity_poly.pdbx_strand_id
1 'polypeptide(L)'
;MGEVCWFQRARLKLRTFTPICGASYRLSKDWIAMDTTGIIGVLTVVAQLIFLEGILSIDNAAVLGAMVSVLPDDQPVPYPAWLRFLRAPTSRLLGMQQSAALKVGLLGAYAGRGLMLALASWVIRNPFLKVLGAAYLVRLAFEHLGEREEGVDAGNHAMAHRAAAAFWLVVLNVELADLAFSLDNVVAAVALSNQFWVVMLGVALGILTMRFAAGVFTWLIKREPILATAAYLVVFNIGVELLLDEFLGIHFDSWQKFTISAATLVLCALYARVPFLHRLAPLWHWFARGMGILNDLIVWILQPIWLPLRLLVRYVSGAL
;
A
#
# COMPACT_ATOMS: atom_id res chain seq x y z
N MET A 1 -23.26 9.69 36.61
CA MET A 1 -21.98 10.05 35.94
C MET A 1 -21.75 9.02 34.84
N GLY A 2 -21.84 9.25 33.54
CA GLY A 2 -22.36 10.34 32.72
C GLY A 2 -22.57 9.73 31.33
N GLU A 3 -23.73 9.97 30.74
CA GLU A 3 -24.05 9.57 29.37
C GLU A 3 -23.29 10.44 28.37
N VAL A 4 -22.88 9.86 27.24
CA VAL A 4 -22.63 10.64 26.03
C VAL A 4 -23.14 9.87 24.81
N CYS A 5 -24.43 10.04 24.54
CA CYS A 5 -25.11 9.59 23.33
C CYS A 5 -25.03 10.74 22.29
N TRP A 6 -24.18 10.61 21.26
CA TRP A 6 -24.06 11.58 20.17
C TRP A 6 -24.73 11.01 18.91
N PHE A 7 -26.02 11.25 18.71
CA PHE A 7 -26.59 11.74 17.45
C PHE A 7 -28.10 11.98 17.60
N GLN A 8 -28.62 12.90 16.78
CA GLN A 8 -30.04 13.27 16.60
C GLN A 8 -30.60 14.33 17.55
N ARG A 9 -30.46 15.59 17.12
CA ARG A 9 -31.39 16.66 17.45
C ARG A 9 -31.89 17.31 16.16
N ALA A 10 -32.95 16.76 15.57
CA ALA A 10 -33.81 17.48 14.65
C ALA A 10 -35.22 17.48 15.26
N ARG A 11 -35.63 18.63 15.79
CA ARG A 11 -37.01 18.88 16.24
C ARG A 11 -37.91 18.97 15.02
N LEU A 12 -39.05 18.29 15.05
CA LEU A 12 -40.32 18.84 14.55
C LEU A 12 -41.49 18.15 15.27
N LYS A 13 -42.34 19.00 15.85
CA LYS A 13 -43.58 18.67 16.57
C LYS A 13 -44.62 18.07 15.61
N LEU A 14 -45.42 17.11 16.09
CA LEU A 14 -46.88 16.94 15.87
C LEU A 14 -47.32 15.65 16.63
N ARG A 15 -47.90 15.79 17.82
CA ARG A 15 -49.33 15.55 18.17
C ARG A 15 -49.87 14.13 17.89
N THR A 16 -50.22 13.47 19.00
CA THR A 16 -51.36 12.55 19.24
C THR A 16 -51.51 11.33 18.33
N PHE A 17 -51.23 10.13 18.87
CA PHE A 17 -52.11 8.94 18.81
C PHE A 17 -51.50 7.80 19.66
N THR A 18 -52.28 7.24 20.58
CA THR A 18 -52.07 5.93 21.22
C THR A 18 -53.31 5.06 20.93
N PRO A 19 -53.30 3.75 21.20
CA PRO A 19 -52.35 2.72 20.78
C PRO A 19 -53.11 1.56 20.07
N ILE A 20 -52.52 0.85 19.11
CA ILE A 20 -53.09 -0.41 18.61
C ILE A 20 -52.03 -1.52 18.60
N CYS A 21 -52.33 -2.50 19.43
CA CYS A 21 -51.92 -3.90 19.48
C CYS A 21 -51.14 -4.46 18.27
N GLY A 22 -50.04 -5.16 18.58
CA GLY A 22 -49.81 -6.51 18.07
C GLY A 22 -49.39 -6.66 16.61
N ALA A 23 -48.10 -6.47 16.32
CA ALA A 23 -47.42 -7.23 15.28
C ALA A 23 -45.94 -7.32 15.64
N SER A 24 -45.51 -8.54 15.94
CA SER A 24 -44.12 -8.91 16.22
C SER A 24 -43.26 -8.67 14.99
N TYR A 25 -42.56 -7.53 14.94
CA TYR A 25 -41.40 -7.32 14.08
C TYR A 25 -40.13 -7.58 14.89
N ARG A 26 -39.98 -8.81 15.35
CA ARG A 26 -38.74 -9.35 15.96
C ARG A 26 -38.14 -10.40 15.04
N LEU A 27 -37.94 -10.04 13.78
CA LEU A 27 -37.32 -10.86 12.75
C LEU A 27 -36.74 -9.89 11.73
N SER A 28 -35.42 -9.62 11.84
CA SER A 28 -34.54 -8.98 10.81
C SER A 28 -33.32 -8.25 11.43
N LYS A 29 -33.05 -8.37 12.74
CA LYS A 29 -31.79 -7.86 13.33
C LYS A 29 -30.84 -8.94 13.85
N ASP A 30 -31.15 -10.22 13.63
CA ASP A 30 -30.35 -11.33 14.16
C ASP A 30 -29.33 -11.88 13.16
N TRP A 31 -29.34 -11.44 11.89
CA TRP A 31 -28.38 -11.92 10.87
C TRP A 31 -27.10 -11.07 10.74
N ILE A 32 -26.98 -9.96 11.46
CA ILE A 32 -25.81 -9.06 11.38
C ILE A 32 -25.13 -8.84 12.74
N ALA A 33 -25.80 -9.13 13.85
CA ALA A 33 -25.17 -9.21 15.15
C ALA A 33 -24.75 -10.65 15.42
N MET A 34 -23.73 -11.14 14.69
CA MET A 34 -23.09 -12.39 15.08
C MET A 34 -22.49 -12.17 16.46
N ASP A 35 -22.89 -13.00 17.43
CA ASP A 35 -22.50 -12.88 18.83
C ASP A 35 -20.96 -12.93 18.96
N THR A 36 -20.35 -11.75 19.03
CA THR A 36 -18.90 -11.56 19.12
C THR A 36 -18.31 -12.01 20.46
N THR A 37 -19.13 -12.54 21.37
CA THR A 37 -18.69 -13.04 22.68
C THR A 37 -18.29 -14.53 22.65
N GLY A 38 -18.65 -15.26 21.58
CA GLY A 38 -18.25 -16.65 21.37
C GLY A 38 -16.95 -16.80 20.56
N ILE A 39 -16.20 -17.88 20.81
CA ILE A 39 -14.98 -18.25 20.05
C ILE A 39 -15.26 -18.29 18.54
N ILE A 40 -16.47 -18.73 18.14
CA ILE A 40 -16.91 -18.78 16.75
C ILE A 40 -16.95 -17.38 16.13
N GLY A 41 -17.51 -16.39 16.83
CA GLY A 41 -17.58 -15.00 16.35
C GLY A 41 -16.21 -14.33 16.21
N VAL A 42 -15.27 -14.64 17.11
CA VAL A 42 -13.88 -14.20 17.01
C VAL A 42 -13.22 -14.81 15.77
N LEU A 43 -13.33 -16.13 15.60
CA LEU A 43 -12.73 -16.84 14.46
C LEU A 43 -13.27 -16.34 13.13
N THR A 44 -14.57 -16.04 13.03
CA THR A 44 -15.17 -15.53 11.80
C THR A 44 -14.70 -14.12 11.45
N VAL A 45 -14.56 -13.22 12.44
CA VAL A 45 -14.01 -11.88 12.21
C VAL A 45 -12.57 -12.00 11.73
N VAL A 46 -11.75 -12.81 12.42
CA VAL A 46 -10.36 -13.05 12.02
C VAL A 46 -10.29 -13.62 10.61
N ALA A 47 -11.09 -14.63 10.30
CA ALA A 47 -11.13 -15.23 8.96
C ALA A 47 -11.56 -14.21 7.89
N GLN A 48 -12.54 -13.36 8.19
CA GLN A 48 -12.99 -12.31 7.29
C GLN A 48 -11.93 -11.23 7.10
N LEU A 49 -11.19 -10.84 8.14
CA LEU A 49 -10.05 -9.92 8.04
C LEU A 49 -8.94 -10.52 7.18
N ILE A 50 -8.57 -11.78 7.40
CA ILE A 50 -7.57 -12.48 6.59
C ILE A 50 -8.02 -12.57 5.12
N PHE A 51 -9.30 -12.83 4.89
CA PHE A 51 -9.86 -12.92 3.53
C PHE A 51 -9.87 -11.56 2.83
N LEU A 52 -10.36 -10.51 3.50
CA LEU A 52 -10.39 -9.14 2.98
C LEU A 52 -8.97 -8.61 2.73
N GLU A 53 -8.06 -8.76 3.70
CA GLU A 53 -6.66 -8.39 3.50
C GLU A 53 -6.02 -9.26 2.41
N GLY A 54 -6.32 -10.56 2.34
CA GLY A 54 -5.79 -11.46 1.32
C GLY A 54 -6.15 -11.01 -0.09
N ILE A 55 -7.41 -10.71 -0.35
CA ILE A 55 -7.89 -10.22 -1.65
C ILE A 55 -7.28 -8.86 -1.98
N LEU A 56 -7.39 -7.91 -1.05
CA LEU A 56 -6.89 -6.54 -1.25
C LEU A 56 -5.35 -6.47 -1.31
N SER A 57 -4.65 -7.51 -0.83
CA SER A 57 -3.18 -7.54 -0.81
C SER A 57 -2.52 -8.21 -2.01
N ILE A 58 -3.28 -8.74 -2.98
CA ILE A 58 -2.69 -9.32 -4.21
C ILE A 58 -1.87 -8.25 -4.94
N ASP A 59 -2.43 -7.06 -5.06
CA ASP A 59 -1.78 -5.91 -5.68
C ASP A 59 -0.57 -5.48 -4.86
N ASN A 60 -0.75 -5.33 -3.55
CA ASN A 60 0.33 -4.96 -2.64
C ASN A 60 1.49 -5.96 -2.71
N ALA A 61 1.20 -7.25 -2.83
CA ALA A 61 2.20 -8.31 -2.97
C ALA A 61 2.93 -8.27 -4.31
N ALA A 62 2.23 -7.97 -5.41
CA ALA A 62 2.84 -7.78 -6.72
C ALA A 62 3.82 -6.58 -6.71
N VAL A 63 3.42 -5.48 -6.07
CA VAL A 63 4.23 -4.26 -5.93
C VAL A 63 5.45 -4.49 -5.05
N LEU A 64 5.26 -5.13 -3.89
CA LEU A 64 6.35 -5.52 -3.00
C LEU A 64 7.36 -6.40 -3.73
N GLY A 65 6.86 -7.38 -4.50
CA GLY A 65 7.69 -8.27 -5.29
C GLY A 65 8.47 -7.54 -6.38
N ALA A 66 7.83 -6.59 -7.08
CA ALA A 66 8.45 -5.80 -8.12
C ALA A 66 9.59 -4.92 -7.57
N MET A 67 9.35 -4.19 -6.48
CA MET A 67 10.37 -3.34 -5.86
C MET A 67 11.55 -4.15 -5.32
N VAL A 68 11.28 -5.29 -4.67
CA VAL A 68 12.32 -6.13 -4.10
C VAL A 68 13.13 -6.84 -5.20
N SER A 69 12.50 -7.16 -6.35
CA SER A 69 13.19 -7.84 -7.45
C SER A 69 14.33 -7.03 -8.08
N VAL A 70 14.36 -5.71 -7.86
CA VAL A 70 15.44 -4.82 -8.34
C VAL A 70 16.72 -4.98 -7.52
N LEU A 71 16.65 -5.49 -6.28
CA LEU A 71 17.83 -5.65 -5.45
C LEU A 71 18.67 -6.87 -5.87
N PRO A 72 20.02 -6.77 -5.84
CA PRO A 72 20.90 -7.91 -6.04
C PRO A 72 20.60 -9.07 -5.07
N ASP A 73 20.68 -10.30 -5.58
CA ASP A 73 20.49 -11.52 -4.77
C ASP A 73 21.77 -12.02 -4.09
N ASP A 74 22.94 -11.63 -4.61
CA ASP A 74 24.23 -12.24 -4.24
C ASP A 74 25.07 -11.39 -3.29
N GLN A 75 24.54 -10.24 -2.87
CA GLN A 75 25.27 -9.28 -2.03
C GLN A 75 24.72 -9.24 -0.59
N PRO A 76 25.59 -9.04 0.41
CA PRO A 76 25.17 -8.84 1.79
C PRO A 76 24.55 -7.45 1.99
N VAL A 77 23.77 -7.30 3.06
CA VAL A 77 23.10 -6.03 3.41
C VAL A 77 24.14 -4.95 3.72
N PRO A 78 24.07 -3.78 3.04
CA PRO A 78 24.93 -2.66 3.35
C PRO A 78 24.37 -1.87 4.56
N TYR A 79 25.13 -1.81 5.65
CA TYR A 79 24.73 -1.06 6.86
C TYR A 79 25.32 0.35 6.85
N PRO A 80 24.53 1.41 7.16
CA PRO A 80 25.07 2.75 7.35
C PRO A 80 25.98 2.80 8.59
N ALA A 81 26.85 3.81 8.66
CA ALA A 81 27.89 3.91 9.69
C ALA A 81 27.37 3.74 11.12
N TRP A 82 26.21 4.33 11.41
CA TRP A 82 25.55 4.29 12.71
C TRP A 82 24.90 2.93 13.05
N LEU A 83 24.61 2.08 12.06
CA LEU A 83 24.02 0.74 12.25
C LEU A 83 25.03 -0.40 12.12
N ARG A 84 26.32 -0.13 11.87
CA ARG A 84 27.31 -1.21 11.71
C ARG A 84 27.43 -2.11 12.94
N PHE A 85 27.11 -1.60 14.13
CA PHE A 85 27.10 -2.39 15.37
C PHE A 85 26.06 -3.54 15.30
N LEU A 86 24.96 -3.35 14.57
CA LEU A 86 23.93 -4.38 14.37
C LEU A 86 24.29 -5.40 13.30
N ARG A 87 25.40 -5.22 12.56
CA ARG A 87 25.79 -6.15 11.49
C ARG A 87 26.06 -7.56 12.02
N ALA A 88 26.75 -7.68 13.15
CA ALA A 88 27.12 -8.98 13.71
C ALA A 88 25.91 -9.83 14.15
N PRO A 89 24.97 -9.33 14.98
CA PRO A 89 23.80 -10.13 15.37
C PRO A 89 22.83 -10.35 14.20
N THR A 90 22.67 -9.36 13.34
CA THR A 90 21.57 -9.35 12.37
C THR A 90 21.92 -10.08 11.07
N SER A 91 23.21 -10.15 10.70
CA SER A 91 23.65 -10.82 9.45
C SER A 91 23.30 -12.31 9.39
N ARG A 92 23.34 -13.02 10.53
CA ARG A 92 22.94 -14.43 10.62
C ARG A 92 21.46 -14.65 10.33
N LEU A 93 20.62 -13.65 10.65
CA LEU A 93 19.17 -13.71 10.49
C LEU A 93 18.71 -13.19 9.12
N LEU A 94 19.30 -12.10 8.63
CA LEU A 94 18.80 -11.38 7.44
C LEU A 94 19.16 -12.03 6.11
N GLY A 95 20.27 -12.79 6.01
CA GLY A 95 20.67 -13.43 4.75
C GLY A 95 21.12 -12.42 3.69
N MET A 96 20.86 -12.72 2.41
CA MET A 96 21.20 -11.85 1.28
C MET A 96 20.22 -10.68 1.12
N GLN A 97 20.60 -9.65 0.36
CA GLN A 97 19.85 -8.38 0.22
C GLN A 97 18.35 -8.55 -0.03
N GLN A 98 17.89 -9.33 -1.02
CA GLN A 98 16.43 -9.52 -1.22
C GLN A 98 15.73 -10.13 0.00
N SER A 99 16.29 -11.21 0.55
CA SER A 99 15.72 -11.88 1.73
C SER A 99 15.73 -10.97 2.97
N ALA A 100 16.74 -10.11 3.06
CA ALA A 100 16.85 -9.12 4.12
C ALA A 100 15.84 -7.99 3.94
N ALA A 101 15.64 -7.48 2.73
CA ALA A 101 14.63 -6.48 2.42
C ALA A 101 13.22 -6.99 2.78
N LEU A 102 12.94 -8.27 2.48
CA LEU A 102 11.67 -8.89 2.86
C LEU A 102 11.51 -9.05 4.37
N LYS A 103 12.56 -9.44 5.11
CA LYS A 103 12.50 -9.62 6.57
C LYS A 103 12.46 -8.29 7.33
N VAL A 104 13.30 -7.33 6.95
CA VAL A 104 13.28 -5.97 7.52
C VAL A 104 11.96 -5.31 7.21
N GLY A 105 11.49 -5.42 5.96
CA GLY A 105 10.17 -4.93 5.58
C GLY A 105 9.05 -5.63 6.33
N LEU A 106 9.18 -6.90 6.71
CA LEU A 106 8.15 -7.60 7.51
C LEU A 106 8.06 -6.98 8.91
N LEU A 107 9.20 -6.75 9.55
CA LEU A 107 9.26 -6.11 10.86
C LEU A 107 8.73 -4.67 10.80
N GLY A 108 9.11 -3.92 9.76
CA GLY A 108 8.56 -2.60 9.46
C GLY A 108 7.04 -2.62 9.26
N ALA A 109 6.52 -3.54 8.46
CA ALA A 109 5.08 -3.68 8.22
C ALA A 109 4.27 -3.97 9.49
N TYR A 110 4.74 -4.87 10.37
CA TYR A 110 4.07 -5.11 11.66
C TYR A 110 4.09 -3.89 12.57
N ALA A 111 5.23 -3.20 12.66
CA ALA A 111 5.35 -1.98 13.45
C ALA A 111 4.46 -0.86 12.88
N GLY A 112 4.53 -0.65 11.57
CA GLY A 112 3.78 0.34 10.81
C GLY A 112 2.27 0.12 10.90
N ARG A 113 1.79 -1.11 10.62
CA ARG A 113 0.35 -1.43 10.76
C ARG A 113 -0.12 -1.38 12.21
N GLY A 114 0.68 -1.84 13.17
CA GLY A 114 0.37 -1.73 14.60
C GLY A 114 0.22 -0.27 15.03
N LEU A 115 1.15 0.60 14.60
CA LEU A 115 1.09 2.04 14.84
C LEU A 115 -0.13 2.66 14.17
N MET A 116 -0.41 2.30 12.91
CA MET A 116 -1.53 2.83 12.16
C MET A 116 -2.88 2.40 12.74
N LEU A 117 -3.00 1.18 13.26
CA LEU A 117 -4.17 0.72 14.01
C LEU A 117 -4.36 1.51 15.31
N ALA A 118 -3.28 1.72 16.07
CA ALA A 118 -3.31 2.53 17.28
C ALA A 118 -3.70 3.99 16.99
N LEU A 119 -3.28 4.53 15.84
CA LEU A 119 -3.60 5.87 15.37
C LEU A 119 -4.81 5.93 14.43
N ALA A 120 -5.57 4.85 14.25
CA ALA A 120 -6.59 4.74 13.21
C ALA A 120 -7.63 5.88 13.30
N SER A 121 -8.08 6.19 14.51
CA SER A 121 -9.01 7.30 14.77
C SER A 121 -8.46 8.66 14.34
N TRP A 122 -7.15 8.88 14.46
CA TRP A 122 -6.50 10.10 14.00
C TRP A 122 -6.32 10.08 12.48
N VAL A 123 -5.91 8.95 11.91
CA VAL A 123 -5.76 8.78 10.46
C VAL A 123 -7.08 9.03 9.73
N ILE A 124 -8.19 8.45 10.21
CA ILE A 124 -9.53 8.61 9.63
C ILE A 124 -9.99 10.08 9.61
N ARG A 125 -9.64 10.87 10.63
CA ARG A 125 -10.04 12.28 10.74
C ARG A 125 -9.21 13.21 9.87
N ASN A 126 -8.06 12.78 9.38
CA ASN A 126 -7.14 13.59 8.59
C ASN A 126 -7.09 13.08 7.14
N PRO A 127 -8.04 13.52 6.28
CA PRO A 127 -8.08 13.10 4.87
C PRO A 127 -6.80 13.44 4.11
N PHE A 128 -6.07 14.46 4.57
CA PHE A 128 -4.77 14.82 4.03
C PHE A 128 -3.78 13.64 4.00
N LEU A 129 -3.83 12.73 4.97
CA LEU A 129 -2.97 11.54 4.97
C LEU A 129 -3.31 10.57 3.84
N LYS A 130 -4.60 10.42 3.52
CA LYS A 130 -5.06 9.63 2.36
C LYS A 130 -4.55 10.23 1.06
N VAL A 131 -4.74 11.53 0.88
CA VAL A 131 -4.26 12.27 -0.31
C VAL A 131 -2.74 12.15 -0.45
N LEU A 132 -2.00 12.31 0.65
CA LEU A 132 -0.55 12.17 0.64
C LEU A 132 -0.10 10.76 0.25
N GLY A 133 -0.74 9.72 0.80
CA GLY A 133 -0.47 8.34 0.42
C GLY A 133 -0.76 8.08 -1.05
N ALA A 134 -1.92 8.52 -1.54
CA ALA A 134 -2.33 8.39 -2.93
C ALA A 134 -1.37 9.13 -3.88
N ALA A 135 -1.01 10.38 -3.56
CA ALA A 135 -0.04 11.16 -4.31
C ALA A 135 1.35 10.51 -4.32
N TYR A 136 1.78 9.90 -3.21
CA TYR A 136 3.02 9.14 -3.13
C TYR A 136 3.00 7.93 -4.08
N LEU A 137 1.91 7.16 -4.10
CA LEU A 137 1.76 6.00 -4.99
C LEU A 137 1.78 6.42 -6.47
N VAL A 138 1.07 7.49 -6.82
CA VAL A 138 1.07 8.03 -8.19
C VAL A 138 2.48 8.46 -8.60
N ARG A 139 3.19 9.22 -7.74
CA ARG A 139 4.58 9.63 -7.99
C ARG A 139 5.51 8.43 -8.18
N LEU A 140 5.37 7.42 -7.33
CA LEU A 140 6.16 6.19 -7.38
C LEU A 140 5.94 5.42 -8.69
N ALA A 141 4.71 5.38 -9.18
CA ALA A 141 4.40 4.78 -10.46
C ALA A 141 4.95 5.60 -11.65
N PHE A 142 4.84 6.93 -11.61
CA PHE A 142 5.42 7.79 -12.65
C PHE A 142 6.93 7.66 -12.76
N GLU A 143 7.63 7.65 -11.62
CA GLU A 143 9.09 7.47 -11.57
C GLU A 143 9.50 6.18 -12.28
N HIS A 144 8.85 5.05 -11.95
CA HIS A 144 9.21 3.77 -12.54
C HIS A 144 8.72 3.54 -13.98
N LEU A 145 7.56 4.08 -14.36
CA LEU A 145 7.00 3.94 -15.71
C LEU A 145 7.66 4.91 -16.71
N GLY A 146 8.18 6.06 -16.25
CA GLY A 146 8.89 7.03 -17.07
C GLY A 146 10.35 6.65 -17.38
N GLU A 147 11.08 6.10 -16.42
CA GLU A 147 12.51 5.73 -16.60
C GLU A 147 12.75 4.62 -17.62
N ARG A 148 11.74 3.81 -17.94
CA ARG A 148 11.89 2.58 -18.74
C ARG A 148 12.00 2.80 -20.26
N GLU A 149 11.79 4.02 -20.77
CA GLU A 149 12.04 4.39 -22.18
C GLU A 149 13.36 5.15 -22.42
N GLU A 150 14.01 5.67 -21.36
CA GLU A 150 15.33 6.31 -21.48
C GLU A 150 16.45 5.27 -21.43
N GLY A 151 16.53 4.45 -22.46
CA GLY A 151 17.70 3.58 -22.67
C GLY A 151 18.92 4.38 -23.13
N VAL A 152 19.99 4.31 -22.33
CA VAL A 152 21.42 4.55 -22.68
C VAL A 152 21.86 6.01 -22.83
N ASP A 153 22.16 6.67 -21.70
CA ASP A 153 23.46 7.33 -21.45
C ASP A 153 23.42 8.08 -20.11
N ALA A 154 23.89 7.43 -19.05
CA ALA A 154 24.34 8.14 -17.85
C ALA A 154 25.54 7.40 -17.27
N GLY A 155 26.69 8.04 -17.43
CA GLY A 155 28.00 7.49 -17.14
C GLY A 155 28.14 6.84 -15.78
N ASN A 156 28.91 5.76 -15.82
CA ASN A 156 29.66 5.20 -14.72
C ASN A 156 30.35 6.32 -13.89
N HIS A 157 30.49 6.11 -12.57
CA HIS A 157 31.19 6.92 -11.55
C HIS A 157 30.34 7.59 -10.44
N ALA A 158 29.61 6.79 -9.64
CA ALA A 158 29.32 7.10 -8.22
C ALA A 158 28.77 5.88 -7.41
N MET A 159 29.08 4.65 -7.82
CA MET A 159 28.25 3.48 -7.48
C MET A 159 28.49 2.83 -6.10
N ALA A 160 29.62 3.04 -5.43
CA ALA A 160 29.91 2.29 -4.19
C ALA A 160 29.27 2.88 -2.92
N HIS A 161 29.17 4.21 -2.79
CA HIS A 161 28.47 4.87 -1.68
C HIS A 161 26.95 5.01 -1.90
N ARG A 162 26.47 4.81 -3.14
CA ARG A 162 25.05 4.78 -3.51
C ARG A 162 24.38 3.42 -3.33
N ALA A 163 25.12 2.31 -3.37
CA ALA A 163 24.54 0.97 -3.20
C ALA A 163 23.96 0.73 -1.79
N ALA A 164 24.60 1.30 -0.75
CA ALA A 164 24.10 1.24 0.62
C ALA A 164 22.81 2.04 0.82
N ALA A 165 22.78 3.26 0.28
CA ALA A 165 21.58 4.08 0.27
C ALA A 165 20.48 3.42 -0.57
N ALA A 166 20.81 2.77 -1.69
CA ALA A 166 19.85 2.12 -2.57
C ALA A 166 19.06 1.02 -1.84
N PHE A 167 19.71 0.15 -1.06
CA PHE A 167 19.00 -0.88 -0.28
C PHE A 167 17.96 -0.26 0.68
N TRP A 168 18.39 0.68 1.53
CA TRP A 168 17.52 1.28 2.54
C TRP A 168 16.43 2.17 1.93
N LEU A 169 16.71 2.82 0.79
CA LEU A 169 15.71 3.55 0.02
C LEU A 169 14.65 2.62 -0.55
N VAL A 170 15.03 1.46 -1.07
CA VAL A 170 14.04 0.48 -1.54
C VAL A 170 13.22 -0.06 -0.38
N VAL A 171 13.83 -0.42 0.75
CA VAL A 171 13.08 -0.85 1.96
C VAL A 171 12.11 0.23 2.42
N LEU A 172 12.55 1.49 2.45
CA LEU A 172 11.69 2.62 2.80
C LEU A 172 10.53 2.78 1.81
N ASN A 173 10.78 2.68 0.51
CA ASN A 173 9.73 2.79 -0.50
C ASN A 173 8.72 1.66 -0.40
N VAL A 174 9.18 0.44 -0.14
CA VAL A 174 8.35 -0.74 0.09
C VAL A 174 7.47 -0.55 1.33
N GLU A 175 8.03 -0.04 2.43
CA GLU A 175 7.28 0.23 3.66
C GLU A 175 6.26 1.36 3.49
N LEU A 176 6.65 2.46 2.83
CA LEU A 176 5.73 3.57 2.54
C LEU A 176 4.58 3.15 1.61
N ALA A 177 4.85 2.31 0.61
CA ALA A 177 3.82 1.74 -0.24
C ALA A 177 2.86 0.85 0.56
N ASP A 178 3.38 -0.06 1.40
CA ASP A 178 2.52 -0.90 2.28
C ASP A 178 1.71 -0.05 3.26
N LEU A 179 2.26 1.03 3.81
CA LEU A 179 1.53 1.98 4.66
C LEU A 179 0.41 2.69 3.90
N ALA A 180 0.67 3.16 2.68
CA ALA A 180 -0.34 3.81 1.85
C ALA A 180 -1.49 2.85 1.51
N PHE A 181 -1.19 1.61 1.13
CA PHE A 181 -2.20 0.59 0.83
C PHE A 181 -2.94 0.09 2.05
N SER A 182 -2.26 -0.05 3.18
CA SER A 182 -2.87 -0.53 4.42
C SER A 182 -3.86 0.48 5.01
N LEU A 183 -3.81 1.75 4.63
CA LEU A 183 -4.71 2.78 5.15
C LEU A 183 -6.17 2.40 4.94
N ASP A 184 -6.57 2.00 3.72
CA ASP A 184 -7.95 1.58 3.42
C ASP A 184 -8.31 0.28 4.17
N ASN A 185 -7.38 -0.68 4.18
CA ASN A 185 -7.55 -1.97 4.86
C ASN A 185 -7.77 -1.82 6.37
N VAL A 186 -7.06 -0.90 7.03
CA VAL A 186 -7.20 -0.66 8.47
C VAL A 186 -8.49 0.05 8.82
N VAL A 187 -8.96 0.98 7.98
CA VAL A 187 -10.28 1.62 8.17
C VAL A 187 -11.38 0.56 8.10
N ALA A 188 -11.31 -0.34 7.10
CA ALA A 188 -12.23 -1.46 7.00
C ALA A 188 -12.14 -2.43 8.19
N ALA A 189 -10.92 -2.73 8.65
CA ALA A 189 -10.69 -3.66 9.76
C ALA A 189 -11.25 -3.15 11.10
N VAL A 190 -11.07 -1.86 11.40
CA VAL A 190 -11.61 -1.22 12.61
C VAL A 190 -13.13 -1.09 12.54
N ALA A 191 -13.72 -0.96 11.35
CA ALA A 191 -15.17 -0.98 11.15
C ALA A 191 -15.78 -2.38 11.37
N LEU A 192 -15.02 -3.45 11.16
CA LEU A 192 -15.51 -4.82 11.24
C LEU A 192 -15.65 -5.34 12.68
N SER A 193 -14.85 -4.87 13.63
CA SER A 193 -14.94 -5.29 15.02
C SER A 193 -14.44 -4.24 16.02
N ASN A 194 -15.20 -4.07 17.09
CA ASN A 194 -14.84 -3.20 18.22
C ASN A 194 -13.77 -3.82 19.15
N GLN A 195 -13.42 -5.10 18.98
CA GLN A 195 -12.43 -5.78 19.81
C GLN A 195 -11.03 -5.61 19.22
N PHE A 196 -10.27 -4.65 19.75
CA PHE A 196 -8.94 -4.29 19.26
C PHE A 196 -7.98 -5.49 19.10
N TRP A 197 -7.98 -6.42 20.06
CA TRP A 197 -7.11 -7.60 20.03
C TRP A 197 -7.50 -8.58 18.90
N VAL A 198 -8.79 -8.69 18.55
CA VAL A 198 -9.28 -9.53 17.43
C VAL A 198 -8.81 -8.93 16.10
N VAL A 199 -8.97 -7.61 15.95
CA VAL A 199 -8.54 -6.87 14.76
C VAL A 199 -7.03 -7.01 14.58
N MET A 200 -6.27 -6.81 15.66
CA MET A 200 -4.81 -6.92 15.63
C MET A 200 -4.34 -8.34 15.24
N LEU A 201 -5.02 -9.39 15.71
CA LEU A 201 -4.72 -10.76 15.32
C LEU A 201 -5.05 -11.04 13.84
N GLY A 202 -6.18 -10.54 13.35
CA GLY A 202 -6.56 -10.65 11.94
C GLY A 202 -5.57 -9.95 11.01
N VAL A 203 -5.23 -8.69 11.31
CA VAL A 203 -4.23 -7.91 10.55
C VAL A 203 -2.85 -8.56 10.64
N ALA A 204 -2.46 -9.09 11.80
CA ALA A 204 -1.19 -9.79 11.94
C ALA A 204 -1.10 -11.02 11.03
N LEU A 205 -2.14 -11.86 11.03
CA LEU A 205 -2.21 -13.02 10.15
C LEU A 205 -2.30 -12.62 8.67
N GLY A 206 -3.02 -11.54 8.34
CA GLY A 206 -3.10 -11.05 6.98
C GLY A 206 -1.76 -10.50 6.45
N ILE A 207 -0.99 -9.75 7.25
CA ILE A 207 0.41 -9.38 6.92
C ILE A 207 1.24 -10.63 6.58
N LEU A 208 1.09 -11.69 7.38
CA LEU A 208 1.81 -12.94 7.15
C LEU A 208 1.43 -13.55 5.79
N THR A 209 0.13 -13.65 5.48
CA THR A 209 -0.34 -14.18 4.18
C THR A 209 0.15 -13.36 3.00
N MET A 210 0.07 -12.02 3.06
CA MET A 210 0.59 -11.11 2.04
C MET A 210 2.10 -11.29 1.85
N ARG A 211 2.87 -11.46 2.93
CA ARG A 211 4.33 -11.62 2.82
C ARG A 211 4.72 -12.90 2.11
N PHE A 212 3.98 -13.99 2.32
CA PHE A 212 4.15 -15.21 1.53
C PHE A 212 3.80 -14.98 0.05
N ALA A 213 2.70 -14.30 -0.24
CA ALA A 213 2.30 -13.95 -1.60
C ALA A 213 3.38 -13.09 -2.30
N ALA A 214 3.96 -12.12 -1.62
CA ALA A 214 5.03 -11.28 -2.16
C ALA A 214 6.26 -12.10 -2.57
N GLY A 215 6.64 -13.12 -1.80
CA GLY A 215 7.70 -14.05 -2.18
C GLY A 215 7.40 -14.80 -3.49
N VAL A 216 6.15 -15.24 -3.67
CA VAL A 216 5.68 -15.88 -4.91
C VAL A 216 5.72 -14.89 -6.08
N PHE A 217 5.27 -13.65 -5.88
CA PHE A 217 5.34 -12.61 -6.91
C PHE A 217 6.77 -12.23 -7.28
N THR A 218 7.70 -12.13 -6.33
CA THR A 218 9.12 -11.92 -6.62
C THR A 218 9.66 -13.03 -7.52
N TRP A 219 9.34 -14.30 -7.22
CA TRP A 219 9.72 -15.42 -8.06
C TRP A 219 9.10 -15.35 -9.45
N LEU A 220 7.82 -14.97 -9.53
CA LEU A 220 7.09 -14.85 -10.80
C LEU A 220 7.67 -13.73 -11.68
N ILE A 221 8.06 -12.60 -11.09
CA ILE A 221 8.68 -11.46 -11.78
C ILE A 221 10.08 -11.82 -12.30
N LYS A 222 10.85 -12.62 -11.55
CA LYS A 222 12.14 -13.14 -12.04
C LYS A 222 11.98 -13.99 -13.30
N ARG A 223 10.86 -14.71 -13.41
CA ARG A 223 10.53 -15.51 -14.60
C ARG A 223 9.99 -14.66 -15.75
N GLU A 224 9.16 -13.67 -15.44
CA GLU A 224 8.51 -12.79 -16.42
C GLU A 224 8.71 -11.32 -16.02
N PRO A 225 9.81 -10.67 -16.44
CA PRO A 225 10.18 -9.31 -16.01
C PRO A 225 9.14 -8.23 -16.33
N ILE A 226 8.24 -8.50 -17.27
CA ILE A 226 7.14 -7.59 -17.63
C ILE A 226 6.09 -7.46 -16.52
N LEU A 227 5.99 -8.43 -15.61
CA LEU A 227 5.10 -8.36 -14.45
C LEU A 227 5.54 -7.29 -13.45
N ALA A 228 6.81 -6.90 -13.45
CA ALA A 228 7.25 -5.74 -12.67
C ALA A 228 6.55 -4.47 -13.15
N THR A 229 6.53 -4.22 -14.47
CA THR A 229 5.82 -3.07 -15.07
C THR A 229 4.32 -3.14 -14.78
N ALA A 230 3.73 -4.34 -14.87
CA ALA A 230 2.34 -4.55 -14.53
C ALA A 230 2.02 -4.17 -13.07
N ALA A 231 2.90 -4.53 -12.13
CA ALA A 231 2.74 -4.16 -10.72
C ALA A 231 2.77 -2.63 -10.53
N TYR A 232 3.67 -1.90 -11.19
CA TYR A 232 3.67 -0.43 -11.13
C TYR A 232 2.46 0.23 -11.79
N LEU A 233 1.87 -0.39 -12.82
CA LEU A 233 0.57 0.06 -13.35
C LEU A 233 -0.56 -0.15 -12.35
N VAL A 234 -0.54 -1.26 -11.60
CA VAL A 234 -1.50 -1.49 -10.51
C VAL A 234 -1.33 -0.44 -9.41
N VAL A 235 -0.09 -0.09 -9.01
CA VAL A 235 0.18 1.04 -8.09
C VAL A 235 -0.46 2.32 -8.60
N PHE A 236 -0.28 2.62 -9.88
CA PHE A 236 -0.83 3.81 -10.51
C PHE A 236 -2.36 3.83 -10.42
N ASN A 237 -3.02 2.72 -10.77
CA ASN A 237 -4.46 2.58 -10.69
C ASN A 237 -4.96 2.82 -9.26
N ILE A 238 -4.35 2.21 -8.25
CA ILE A 238 -4.73 2.39 -6.84
C ILE A 238 -4.54 3.85 -6.40
N GLY A 239 -3.41 4.46 -6.76
CA GLY A 239 -3.13 5.86 -6.44
C GLY A 239 -4.15 6.82 -7.06
N VAL A 240 -4.49 6.63 -8.34
CA VAL A 240 -5.52 7.42 -9.02
C VAL A 240 -6.89 7.19 -8.41
N GLU A 241 -7.25 5.93 -8.13
CA GLU A 241 -8.52 5.58 -7.51
C GLU A 241 -8.72 6.27 -6.16
N LEU A 242 -7.70 6.24 -5.30
CA LEU A 242 -7.73 6.93 -4.00
C LEU A 242 -7.88 8.46 -4.14
N LEU A 243 -7.29 9.07 -5.17
CA LEU A 243 -7.50 10.49 -5.46
C LEU A 243 -8.91 10.77 -5.97
N LEU A 244 -9.47 9.90 -6.83
CA LEU A 244 -10.84 10.04 -7.33
C LEU A 244 -11.87 9.88 -6.22
N ASP A 245 -11.64 8.95 -5.30
CA ASP A 245 -12.46 8.73 -4.10
C ASP A 245 -12.50 10.00 -3.24
N GLU A 246 -11.34 10.59 -2.97
CA GLU A 246 -11.24 11.75 -2.06
C GLU A 246 -11.67 13.08 -2.72
N PHE A 247 -11.29 13.33 -3.98
CA PHE A 247 -11.57 14.62 -4.64
C PHE A 247 -12.92 14.66 -5.37
N LEU A 248 -13.34 13.55 -5.99
CA LEU A 248 -14.56 13.49 -6.79
C LEU A 248 -15.70 12.73 -6.09
N GLY A 249 -15.44 12.09 -4.95
CA GLY A 249 -16.43 11.28 -4.23
C GLY A 249 -16.86 10.04 -5.01
N ILE A 250 -16.02 9.56 -5.94
CA ILE A 250 -16.30 8.35 -6.73
C ILE A 250 -15.84 7.15 -5.92
N HIS A 251 -16.77 6.55 -5.18
CA HIS A 251 -16.49 5.35 -4.40
C HIS A 251 -16.46 4.11 -5.30
N PHE A 252 -15.31 3.42 -5.31
CA PHE A 252 -15.16 2.13 -5.98
C PHE A 252 -15.39 0.99 -4.99
N ASP A 253 -16.28 0.05 -5.35
CA ASP A 253 -16.51 -1.15 -4.56
C ASP A 253 -15.29 -2.09 -4.60
N SER A 254 -15.09 -2.87 -3.54
CA SER A 254 -13.95 -3.80 -3.40
C SER A 254 -13.80 -4.73 -4.62
N TRP A 255 -14.91 -5.20 -5.19
CA TRP A 255 -14.88 -6.03 -6.39
C TRP A 255 -14.43 -5.28 -7.64
N GLN A 256 -14.77 -3.98 -7.76
CA GLN A 256 -14.34 -3.15 -8.87
C GLN A 256 -12.84 -2.90 -8.81
N LYS A 257 -12.32 -2.55 -7.62
CA LYS A 257 -10.87 -2.37 -7.38
C LYS A 257 -10.11 -3.62 -7.80
N PHE A 258 -10.51 -4.77 -7.24
CA PHE A 258 -9.91 -6.06 -7.54
C PHE A 258 -9.97 -6.40 -9.04
N THR A 259 -11.10 -6.14 -9.69
CA THR A 259 -11.27 -6.40 -11.12
C THR A 259 -10.34 -5.54 -11.97
N ILE A 260 -10.22 -4.24 -11.65
CA ILE A 260 -9.33 -3.32 -12.37
C ILE A 260 -7.88 -3.78 -12.26
N SER A 261 -7.43 -4.15 -11.06
CA SER A 261 -6.05 -4.60 -10.85
C SER A 261 -5.77 -5.96 -11.47
N ALA A 262 -6.66 -6.94 -11.26
CA ALA A 262 -6.53 -8.26 -11.88
C ALA A 262 -6.54 -8.16 -13.40
N ALA A 263 -7.43 -7.35 -13.98
CA ALA A 263 -7.47 -7.09 -15.41
C ALA A 263 -6.16 -6.45 -15.91
N THR A 264 -5.58 -5.52 -15.15
CA THR A 264 -4.30 -4.88 -15.50
C THR A 264 -3.15 -5.88 -15.51
N LEU A 265 -3.04 -6.72 -14.48
CA LEU A 265 -2.04 -7.79 -14.41
C LEU A 265 -2.19 -8.80 -15.55
N VAL A 266 -3.42 -9.27 -15.79
CA VAL A 266 -3.73 -10.23 -16.85
C VAL A 266 -3.47 -9.63 -18.23
N LEU A 267 -3.88 -8.39 -18.48
CA LEU A 267 -3.67 -7.69 -19.74
C LEU A 267 -2.17 -7.54 -20.03
N CYS A 268 -1.37 -7.16 -19.05
CA CYS A 268 0.09 -7.07 -19.20
C CYS A 268 0.72 -8.43 -19.46
N ALA A 269 0.28 -9.48 -18.75
CA ALA A 269 0.74 -10.84 -18.98
C ALA A 269 0.33 -11.36 -20.38
N LEU A 270 -0.86 -11.00 -20.88
CA LEU A 270 -1.34 -11.33 -22.22
C LEU A 270 -0.54 -10.58 -23.30
N TYR A 271 -0.29 -9.28 -23.08
CA TYR A 271 0.57 -8.46 -23.95
C TYR A 271 1.96 -9.08 -24.12
N ALA A 272 2.50 -9.71 -23.07
CA ALA A 272 3.79 -10.41 -23.13
C ALA A 272 3.79 -11.66 -24.01
N ARG A 273 2.66 -12.37 -24.08
CA ARG A 273 2.57 -13.69 -24.74
C ARG A 273 2.04 -13.64 -26.16
N VAL A 274 1.23 -12.63 -26.48
CA VAL A 274 0.53 -12.55 -27.75
C VAL A 274 1.21 -11.50 -28.65
N PRO A 275 1.92 -11.91 -29.71
CA PRO A 275 2.70 -10.99 -30.55
C PRO A 275 1.82 -9.98 -31.31
N PHE A 276 0.53 -10.28 -31.50
CA PHE A 276 -0.43 -9.35 -32.08
C PHE A 276 -0.64 -8.10 -31.22
N LEU A 277 -0.59 -8.24 -29.89
CA LEU A 277 -0.79 -7.12 -28.96
C LEU A 277 0.37 -6.11 -29.00
N HIS A 278 1.56 -6.50 -29.45
CA HIS A 278 2.66 -5.55 -29.70
C HIS A 278 2.32 -4.52 -30.79
N ARG A 279 1.27 -4.71 -31.60
CA ARG A 279 0.77 -3.63 -32.49
C ARG A 279 0.21 -2.43 -31.74
N LEU A 280 -0.14 -2.60 -30.46
CA LEU A 280 -0.54 -1.50 -29.58
C LEU A 280 0.67 -0.78 -28.95
N ALA A 281 1.90 -1.21 -29.24
CA ALA A 281 3.12 -0.55 -28.80
C ALA A 281 3.10 0.98 -29.02
N PRO A 282 2.76 1.55 -30.20
CA PRO A 282 2.74 3.01 -30.36
C PRO A 282 1.82 3.73 -29.37
N LEU A 283 0.72 3.08 -28.97
CA LEU A 283 -0.21 3.60 -27.97
C LEU A 283 0.44 3.60 -26.57
N TRP A 284 1.18 2.54 -26.26
CA TRP A 284 1.98 2.45 -25.03
C TRP A 284 3.08 3.52 -24.96
N HIS A 285 3.81 3.75 -26.04
CA HIS A 285 4.86 4.79 -26.10
C HIS A 285 4.26 6.19 -25.93
N TRP A 286 3.08 6.46 -26.52
CA TRP A 286 2.38 7.72 -26.32
C TRP A 286 1.97 7.91 -24.85
N PHE A 287 1.43 6.86 -24.22
CA PHE A 287 1.08 6.88 -22.80
C PHE A 287 2.30 7.11 -21.92
N ALA A 288 3.38 6.33 -22.10
CA ALA A 288 4.62 6.46 -21.34
C ALA A 288 5.24 7.85 -21.48
N ARG A 289 5.25 8.42 -22.69
CA ARG A 289 5.71 9.80 -22.92
C ARG A 289 4.84 10.83 -22.21
N GLY A 290 3.52 10.63 -22.17
CA GLY A 290 2.61 11.44 -21.37
C GLY A 290 2.94 11.38 -19.88
N MET A 291 3.21 10.19 -19.36
CA MET A 291 3.61 9.97 -17.95
C MET A 291 4.93 10.67 -17.62
N GLY A 292 5.92 10.63 -18.53
CA GLY A 292 7.20 11.33 -18.38
C GLY A 292 7.03 12.85 -18.28
N ILE A 293 6.24 13.45 -19.17
CA ILE A 293 5.95 14.90 -19.13
C ILE A 293 5.26 15.29 -17.82
N LEU A 294 4.31 14.46 -17.35
CA LEU A 294 3.64 14.64 -16.07
C LEU A 294 4.63 14.54 -14.90
N ASN A 295 5.55 13.59 -14.93
CA ASN A 295 6.60 13.46 -13.92
C ASN A 295 7.47 14.72 -13.86
N ASP A 296 7.92 15.22 -15.00
CA ASP A 296 8.72 16.45 -15.09
C ASP A 296 7.97 17.67 -14.56
N LEU A 297 6.67 17.77 -14.89
CA LEU A 297 5.79 18.81 -14.37
C LEU A 297 5.67 18.73 -12.84
N ILE A 298 5.46 17.53 -12.28
CA ILE A 298 5.37 17.32 -10.83
C ILE A 298 6.69 17.70 -10.15
N VAL A 299 7.82 17.26 -10.70
CA VAL A 299 9.14 17.61 -10.18
C VAL A 299 9.33 19.12 -10.21
N TRP A 300 8.98 19.78 -11.31
CA TRP A 300 9.06 21.23 -11.46
C TRP A 300 8.19 21.97 -10.44
N ILE A 301 6.95 21.53 -10.21
CA ILE A 301 6.04 22.11 -9.20
C ILE A 301 6.62 21.94 -7.79
N LEU A 302 7.25 20.80 -7.49
CA LEU A 302 7.80 20.50 -6.17
C LEU A 302 9.20 21.08 -5.95
N GLN A 303 9.94 21.49 -7.00
CA GLN A 303 11.27 22.10 -6.89
C GLN A 303 11.38 23.23 -5.85
N PRO A 304 10.47 24.22 -5.78
CA PRO A 304 10.56 25.30 -4.78
C PRO A 304 10.51 24.79 -3.33
N ILE A 305 9.88 23.64 -3.08
CA ILE A 305 9.80 23.00 -1.76
C ILE A 305 11.10 22.23 -1.46
N TRP A 306 11.67 21.55 -2.46
CA TRP A 306 12.88 20.75 -2.28
C TRP A 306 14.17 21.57 -2.25
N LEU A 307 14.19 22.76 -2.86
CA LEU A 307 15.38 23.64 -2.91
C LEU A 307 15.93 24.00 -1.51
N PRO A 308 15.13 24.51 -0.56
CA PRO A 308 15.62 24.84 0.79
C PRO A 308 16.07 23.59 1.55
N LEU A 309 15.39 22.45 1.38
CA LEU A 309 15.76 21.20 2.03
C LEU A 309 17.10 20.66 1.50
N ARG A 310 17.31 20.71 0.18
CA ARG A 310 18.59 20.31 -0.44
C ARG A 310 19.74 21.22 -0.02
N LEU A 311 19.49 22.52 0.12
CA LEU A 311 20.48 23.48 0.63
C LEU A 311 20.82 23.19 2.10
N LEU A 312 19.82 22.89 2.93
CA LEU A 312 20.01 22.54 4.34
C LEU A 312 20.77 21.22 4.50
N VAL A 313 20.42 20.20 3.71
CA VAL A 313 21.17 18.92 3.69
C VAL A 313 22.60 19.14 3.24
N ARG A 314 22.85 19.93 2.17
CA ARG A 314 24.21 20.27 1.72
C ARG A 314 25.00 21.04 2.77
N TYR A 315 24.35 21.94 3.49
CA TYR A 315 24.96 22.71 4.59
C TYR A 315 25.37 21.79 5.75
N VAL A 316 24.49 20.86 6.15
CA VAL A 316 24.77 19.89 7.22
C VAL A 316 25.82 18.87 6.79
N SER A 317 25.76 18.36 5.56
CA SER A 317 26.73 17.39 5.04
C SER A 317 28.08 18.00 4.65
N GLY A 318 28.16 19.32 4.47
CA GLY A 318 29.41 20.05 4.24
C GLY A 318 30.09 20.53 5.52
N ALA A 319 29.42 20.40 6.68
CA ALA A 319 29.94 20.76 8.00
C ALA A 319 30.48 19.55 8.80
N LEU A 320 30.44 18.35 8.21
CA LEU A 320 30.99 17.08 8.74
C LEU A 320 32.12 16.59 7.83
#